data_AF-A0AAW1I4E9-F1
#
_entry.id   AF-A0AAW1I4E9-F1
#
_cell.length_a   1.000
_cell.length_b   1.000
_cell.length_c   1.000
_cell.angle_alpha   90.00
_cell.angle_beta   90.00
_cell.angle_gamma   90.00
#
_symmetry.space_group_name_H-M   'P 1'
#
loop_
_entity.id
_entity.type
_entity.pdbx_description
1 polymer ?
#
loop_
_entity_poly.entity_id
_entity_poly.type
_entity_poly.pdbx_seq_one_letter_code
_entity_poly.pdbx_strand_id
1 'polypeptide(L)'
;MEVEANIKKSNEGKTSFMKILFNGLNSILGVGILSMPYALSSGGWLSLILLIIIIIASTYAGILTKRCMDLNPKIKTYGQIGEFSYGKFGKTIVSIILYVDLYLVLIGYLILEGDNLHNLFPRVKLHNFLGINFDGNETFVMIIAIVLLPTIWLDDLSILAYFSATGVIACVAILVTVIWVGVFDGVGFRNEGELVNWKGVPTAVSLFMFCYSANPVFPTLYTSMHKKEHFSKVLLIGFSFATIMNASMAILGYLMFGSNLQSQITLNLPTQNLASKIAIYVAWMSPLSKFALIMKPVAQTTESWFPPKYRDNRAFKMVLRTILVATQVIIAITIPFFGSLMSLVGALLSATASITVPCLCYLKISKINRKSSEGVFIMVLVLLSLVVVVIGTYTSLRSIVEDKVHSIKT
;
A
#
# COMPACT_ATOMS: atom_id res chain seq x y z
N MET A 1 21.07 -21.27 35.28
CA MET A 1 21.17 -21.70 33.87
C MET A 1 19.81 -22.13 33.28
N GLU A 2 18.94 -22.85 34.00
CA GLU A 2 17.59 -23.21 33.50
C GLU A 2 16.59 -22.03 33.45
N VAL A 3 16.75 -21.02 34.32
CA VAL A 3 15.88 -19.82 34.32
C VAL A 3 16.17 -18.91 33.12
N GLU A 4 17.42 -18.78 32.69
CA GLU A 4 17.78 -18.04 31.45
C GLU A 4 17.40 -18.81 30.17
N ALA A 5 17.38 -20.14 30.23
CA ALA A 5 16.85 -20.98 29.15
C ALA A 5 15.31 -20.83 29.00
N ASN A 6 14.59 -20.65 30.12
CA ASN A 6 13.15 -20.38 30.11
C ASN A 6 12.79 -18.93 29.72
N ILE A 7 13.66 -17.95 29.99
CA ILE A 7 13.48 -16.57 29.52
C ILE A 7 13.74 -16.46 28.01
N LYS A 8 14.70 -17.22 27.45
CA LYS A 8 14.93 -17.26 26.00
C LYS A 8 13.83 -17.97 25.21
N LYS A 9 13.13 -18.95 25.79
CA LYS A 9 11.95 -19.60 25.18
C LYS A 9 10.66 -18.75 25.23
N SER A 10 10.63 -17.69 26.03
CA SER A 10 9.42 -16.88 26.26
C SER A 10 9.10 -15.85 25.15
N ASN A 11 9.98 -15.58 24.18
CA ASN A 11 9.72 -14.47 23.21
C ASN A 11 9.48 -14.90 21.75
N GLU A 12 9.28 -16.19 21.46
CA GLU A 12 8.83 -16.63 20.13
C GLU A 12 7.31 -16.78 20.08
N GLY A 13 6.64 -15.94 19.28
CA GLY A 13 5.24 -16.08 18.87
C GLY A 13 4.18 -15.98 19.99
N LYS A 14 3.91 -14.77 20.53
CA LYS A 14 2.86 -14.56 21.55
C LYS A 14 1.49 -14.15 21.01
N THR A 15 1.36 -13.91 19.70
CA THR A 15 0.17 -13.25 19.16
C THR A 15 -0.89 -14.28 18.75
N SER A 16 -2.13 -14.07 19.21
CA SER A 16 -3.26 -14.96 18.92
C SER A 16 -3.69 -14.88 17.45
N PHE A 17 -4.40 -15.91 16.98
CA PHE A 17 -4.90 -16.01 15.60
C PHE A 17 -5.66 -14.75 15.16
N MET A 18 -6.62 -14.29 15.97
CA MET A 18 -7.43 -13.11 15.64
C MET A 18 -6.60 -11.83 15.54
N LYS A 19 -5.60 -11.65 16.40
CA LYS A 19 -4.71 -10.49 16.34
C LYS A 19 -3.83 -10.53 15.09
N ILE A 20 -3.31 -11.69 14.70
CA ILE A 20 -2.55 -11.85 13.45
C ILE A 20 -3.44 -11.63 12.22
N LEU A 21 -4.68 -12.16 12.22
CA LEU A 21 -5.64 -11.92 11.16
C LEU A 21 -5.96 -10.43 11.01
N PHE A 22 -6.23 -9.74 12.13
CA PHE A 22 -6.54 -8.31 12.11
C PHE A 22 -5.34 -7.46 11.67
N ASN A 23 -4.13 -7.79 12.10
CA ASN A 23 -2.91 -7.12 11.64
C ASN A 23 -2.63 -7.39 10.15
N GLY A 24 -2.90 -8.62 9.68
CA GLY A 24 -2.84 -8.98 8.27
C GLY A 24 -3.86 -8.20 7.44
N LEU A 25 -5.10 -8.11 7.92
CA LEU A 25 -6.15 -7.28 7.32
C LEU A 25 -5.75 -5.80 7.27
N ASN A 26 -5.17 -5.24 8.33
CA ASN A 26 -4.67 -3.85 8.31
C ASN A 26 -3.50 -3.63 7.34
N SER A 27 -2.81 -4.69 6.94
CA SER A 27 -1.72 -4.66 5.96
C SER A 27 -2.24 -4.80 4.52
N ILE A 28 -3.29 -5.61 4.30
CA ILE A 28 -3.91 -5.81 2.98
C ILE A 28 -4.90 -4.67 2.67
N LEU A 29 -5.74 -4.31 3.64
CA LEU A 29 -6.69 -3.21 3.56
C LEU A 29 -6.01 -1.91 4.00
N GLY A 30 -5.80 -1.05 3.02
CA GLY A 30 -5.26 0.29 3.23
C GLY A 30 -5.89 1.28 2.27
N VAL A 31 -5.14 2.35 2.03
CA VAL A 31 -5.54 3.46 1.17
C VAL A 31 -5.88 3.04 -0.26
N GLY A 32 -5.34 1.91 -0.72
CA GLY A 32 -5.67 1.35 -2.03
C GLY A 32 -7.16 1.10 -2.28
N ILE A 33 -7.97 0.90 -1.24
CA ILE A 33 -9.43 0.78 -1.41
C ILE A 33 -10.05 2.02 -2.05
N LEU A 34 -9.46 3.21 -1.82
CA LEU A 34 -9.96 4.48 -2.34
C LEU A 34 -9.77 4.62 -3.86
N SER A 35 -8.76 3.95 -4.43
CA SER A 35 -8.51 3.90 -5.87
C SER A 35 -9.20 2.74 -6.60
N MET A 36 -9.83 1.81 -5.87
CA MET A 36 -10.48 0.64 -6.48
C MET A 36 -11.54 0.97 -7.53
N PRO A 37 -12.44 1.94 -7.29
CA PRO A 37 -13.42 2.37 -8.30
C PRO A 37 -12.73 2.96 -9.52
N TYR A 38 -11.74 3.83 -9.30
CA TYR A 38 -10.98 4.46 -10.36
C TYR A 38 -10.24 3.42 -11.23
N ALA A 39 -9.62 2.41 -10.60
CA ALA A 39 -8.99 1.31 -11.30
C ALA A 39 -9.99 0.56 -12.19
N LEU A 40 -11.18 0.23 -11.67
CA LEU A 40 -12.23 -0.42 -12.45
C LEU A 40 -12.71 0.46 -13.61
N SER A 41 -12.92 1.76 -13.38
CA SER A 41 -13.33 2.70 -14.44
C SER A 41 -12.26 2.88 -15.53
N SER A 42 -10.98 2.79 -15.16
CA SER A 42 -9.86 2.87 -16.10
C SER A 42 -9.78 1.65 -17.00
N GLY A 43 -10.09 0.45 -16.49
CA GLY A 43 -10.03 -0.80 -17.27
C GLY A 43 -11.35 -1.22 -17.91
N GLY A 44 -12.48 -0.72 -17.42
CA GLY A 44 -13.83 -1.20 -17.72
C GLY A 44 -14.20 -2.48 -16.96
N TRP A 45 -15.44 -2.93 -17.11
CA TRP A 45 -16.00 -4.07 -16.36
C TRP A 45 -15.19 -5.37 -16.45
N LEU A 46 -14.62 -5.71 -17.60
CA LEU A 46 -13.82 -6.94 -17.73
C LEU A 46 -12.50 -6.90 -16.95
N SER A 47 -12.05 -5.73 -16.49
CA SER A 47 -10.88 -5.65 -15.61
C SER A 47 -11.09 -6.34 -14.26
N LEU A 48 -12.33 -6.62 -13.85
CA LEU A 48 -12.61 -7.48 -12.69
C LEU A 48 -12.05 -8.89 -12.85
N ILE A 49 -11.97 -9.44 -14.06
CA ILE A 49 -11.34 -10.75 -14.30
C ILE A 49 -9.85 -10.67 -13.95
N LEU A 50 -9.19 -9.57 -14.32
CA LEU A 50 -7.78 -9.32 -14.00
C LEU A 50 -7.57 -9.13 -12.50
N LEU A 51 -8.49 -8.43 -11.82
CA LEU A 51 -8.51 -8.34 -10.36
C LEU A 51 -8.52 -9.74 -9.70
N ILE A 52 -9.39 -10.65 -10.14
CA ILE A 52 -9.43 -12.02 -9.63
C ILE A 52 -8.12 -12.77 -9.88
N ILE A 53 -7.53 -12.63 -11.07
CA ILE A 53 -6.22 -13.23 -11.39
C ILE A 53 -5.13 -12.72 -10.43
N ILE A 54 -5.09 -11.42 -10.17
CA ILE A 54 -4.15 -10.78 -9.24
C ILE A 54 -4.33 -11.29 -7.81
N ILE A 55 -5.58 -11.46 -7.36
CA ILE A 55 -5.89 -11.99 -6.03
C ILE A 55 -5.37 -13.42 -5.90
N ILE A 56 -5.63 -14.28 -6.88
CA ILE A 56 -5.15 -15.67 -6.89
C ILE A 56 -3.62 -15.70 -6.87
N ALA A 57 -2.98 -14.90 -7.74
CA ALA A 57 -1.52 -14.81 -7.81
C ALA A 57 -0.89 -14.32 -6.50
N SER A 58 -1.44 -13.25 -5.91
CA SER A 58 -0.94 -12.65 -4.67
C SER A 58 -1.15 -13.56 -3.46
N THR A 59 -2.27 -14.27 -3.41
CA THR A 59 -2.56 -15.26 -2.35
C THR A 59 -1.59 -16.43 -2.45
N TYR A 60 -1.38 -16.96 -3.66
CA TYR A 60 -0.46 -18.06 -3.88
C TYR A 60 1.00 -17.66 -3.58
N ALA A 61 1.43 -16.47 -4.00
CA ALA A 61 2.74 -15.93 -3.64
C ALA A 61 2.91 -15.77 -2.11
N GLY A 62 1.84 -15.45 -1.39
CA GLY A 62 1.84 -15.43 0.09
C GLY A 62 2.04 -16.81 0.69
N ILE A 63 1.42 -17.83 0.11
CA ILE A 63 1.65 -19.23 0.50
C ILE A 63 3.09 -19.65 0.20
N LEU A 64 3.66 -19.24 -0.94
CA LEU A 64 5.08 -19.50 -1.26
C LEU A 64 6.02 -18.81 -0.27
N THR A 65 5.72 -17.57 0.13
CA THR A 65 6.45 -16.85 1.17
C THR A 65 6.47 -17.64 2.48
N LYS A 66 5.31 -18.11 2.92
CA LYS A 66 5.18 -18.98 4.10
C LYS A 66 6.01 -20.26 3.96
N ARG A 67 5.95 -20.94 2.80
CA ARG A 67 6.75 -22.14 2.54
C ARG A 67 8.25 -21.86 2.55
N CYS A 68 8.71 -20.72 2.03
CA CYS A 68 10.12 -20.32 2.13
C CYS A 68 10.57 -20.21 3.59
N MET A 69 9.71 -19.66 4.45
CA MET A 69 9.99 -19.54 5.89
C MET A 69 9.95 -20.88 6.62
N ASP A 70 9.03 -21.78 6.26
CA ASP A 70 8.98 -23.13 6.79
C ASP A 70 10.30 -23.89 6.52
N LEU A 71 10.97 -23.63 5.39
CA LEU A 71 12.24 -24.25 5.01
C LEU A 71 13.44 -23.76 5.81
N ASN A 72 13.38 -22.57 6.43
CA ASN A 72 14.46 -22.05 7.27
C ASN A 72 13.92 -21.16 8.41
N PRO A 73 13.86 -21.68 9.65
CA PRO A 73 13.36 -20.93 10.81
C PRO A 73 14.15 -19.65 11.15
N LYS A 74 15.36 -19.46 10.59
CA LYS A 74 16.15 -18.24 10.79
C LYS A 74 15.62 -17.03 10.02
N ILE A 75 14.74 -17.24 9.03
CA ILE A 75 14.13 -16.18 8.25
C ILE A 75 13.07 -15.47 9.09
N LYS A 76 13.29 -14.19 9.40
CA LYS A 76 12.38 -13.33 10.18
C LYS A 76 11.83 -12.15 9.39
N THR A 77 12.52 -11.76 8.32
CA THR A 77 12.20 -10.58 7.52
C THR A 77 12.14 -10.92 6.04
N TYR A 78 11.48 -10.06 5.26
CA TYR A 78 11.34 -10.26 3.82
C TYR A 78 12.69 -10.24 3.09
N GLY A 79 13.59 -9.31 3.44
CA GLY A 79 14.94 -9.27 2.87
C GLY A 79 15.76 -10.54 3.14
N GLN A 80 15.52 -11.24 4.26
CA GLN A 80 16.20 -12.50 4.56
C GLN A 80 15.75 -13.66 3.67
N ILE A 81 14.56 -13.61 3.06
CA ILE A 81 14.15 -14.57 2.03
C ILE A 81 15.06 -14.42 0.80
N GLY A 82 15.33 -13.17 0.39
CA GLY A 82 16.30 -12.85 -0.64
C GLY A 82 17.72 -13.28 -0.28
N GLU A 83 18.12 -13.07 0.98
CA GLU A 83 19.42 -13.51 1.51
C GLU A 83 19.60 -15.02 1.43
N PHE A 84 18.58 -15.78 1.82
CA PHE A 84 18.61 -17.23 1.79
C PHE A 84 18.65 -17.81 0.37
N SER A 85 18.03 -17.11 -0.60
CA SER A 85 17.93 -17.56 -1.98
C SER A 85 19.16 -17.20 -2.84
N TYR A 86 19.62 -15.95 -2.73
CA TYR A 86 20.63 -15.34 -3.61
C TYR A 86 21.77 -14.66 -2.84
N GLY A 87 21.93 -14.94 -1.54
CA GLY A 87 22.97 -14.36 -0.70
C GLY A 87 22.79 -12.85 -0.47
N LYS A 88 23.88 -12.17 -0.11
CA LYS A 88 23.86 -10.74 0.20
C LYS A 88 23.26 -9.87 -0.92
N PHE A 89 23.49 -10.25 -2.18
CA PHE A 89 22.93 -9.55 -3.33
C PHE A 89 21.39 -9.59 -3.33
N GLY A 90 20.79 -10.76 -3.13
CA GLY A 90 19.34 -10.91 -3.02
C GLY A 90 18.75 -10.12 -1.86
N LYS A 91 19.42 -10.12 -0.71
CA LYS A 91 19.03 -9.31 0.45
C LYS A 91 18.92 -7.85 0.08
N THR A 92 19.98 -7.30 -0.53
CA THR A 92 20.05 -5.88 -0.89
C THR A 92 18.95 -5.49 -1.86
N ILE A 93 18.74 -6.27 -2.94
CA ILE A 93 17.70 -5.97 -3.93
C ILE A 93 16.30 -6.00 -3.31
N VAL A 94 15.96 -7.07 -2.57
CA VAL A 94 14.63 -7.21 -1.96
C VAL A 94 14.38 -6.10 -0.94
N SER A 95 15.40 -5.74 -0.15
CA SER A 95 15.33 -4.62 0.77
C SER A 95 15.13 -3.29 0.05
N ILE A 96 15.87 -2.99 -1.02
CA ILE A 96 15.71 -1.75 -1.79
C ILE A 96 14.29 -1.64 -2.35
N ILE A 97 13.79 -2.70 -2.99
CA ILE A 97 12.43 -2.72 -3.55
C ILE A 97 11.40 -2.41 -2.44
N LEU A 98 11.53 -3.07 -1.28
CA LEU A 98 10.62 -2.85 -0.16
C LEU A 98 10.69 -1.41 0.36
N TYR A 99 11.88 -0.85 0.58
CA TYR A 99 11.99 0.49 1.15
C TYR A 99 11.59 1.59 0.18
N VAL A 100 11.85 1.41 -1.13
CA VAL A 100 11.36 2.32 -2.17
C VAL A 100 9.84 2.23 -2.28
N ASP A 101 9.25 1.03 -2.19
CA ASP A 101 7.79 0.83 -2.15
C ASP A 101 7.16 1.62 -0.99
N LEU A 102 7.63 1.38 0.24
CA LEU A 102 7.15 2.10 1.42
C LEU A 102 7.35 3.61 1.31
N TYR A 103 8.48 4.07 0.76
CA TYR A 103 8.77 5.49 0.59
C TYR A 103 7.81 6.16 -0.41
N LEU A 104 7.51 5.54 -1.55
CA LEU A 104 6.55 6.08 -2.52
C LEU A 104 5.10 6.01 -2.03
N VAL A 105 4.73 4.96 -1.27
CA VAL A 105 3.41 4.87 -0.63
C VAL A 105 3.18 6.04 0.34
N LEU A 106 4.20 6.44 1.10
CA LEU A 106 4.13 7.60 1.99
C LEU A 106 3.93 8.92 1.23
N ILE A 107 4.57 9.09 0.07
CA ILE A 107 4.32 10.26 -0.81
C ILE A 107 2.87 10.28 -1.25
N GLY A 108 2.34 9.13 -1.68
CA GLY A 108 0.95 9.04 -2.08
C GLY A 108 -0.03 9.25 -0.92
N TYR A 109 0.35 8.96 0.33
CA TYR A 109 -0.44 9.36 1.51
C TYR A 109 -0.48 10.88 1.67
N LEU A 110 0.65 11.58 1.47
CA LEU A 110 0.65 13.05 1.51
C LEU A 110 -0.24 13.66 0.44
N ILE A 111 -0.17 13.16 -0.80
CA ILE A 111 -1.02 13.63 -1.91
C ILE A 111 -2.50 13.37 -1.59
N LEU A 112 -2.82 12.15 -1.15
CA LEU A 112 -4.18 11.76 -0.79
C LEU A 112 -4.76 12.69 0.27
N GLU A 113 -4.06 12.84 1.39
CA GLU A 113 -4.52 13.71 2.48
C GLU A 113 -4.64 15.17 1.99
N GLY A 114 -3.70 15.64 1.17
CA GLY A 114 -3.71 16.99 0.60
C GLY A 114 -4.92 17.27 -0.28
N ASP A 115 -5.20 16.38 -1.23
CA ASP A 115 -6.33 16.49 -2.16
C ASP A 115 -7.66 16.48 -1.41
N ASN A 116 -7.81 15.58 -0.44
CA ASN A 116 -9.05 15.49 0.31
C ASN A 116 -9.25 16.70 1.23
N LEU A 117 -8.19 17.18 1.90
CA LEU A 117 -8.25 18.39 2.72
C LEU A 117 -8.66 19.62 1.90
N HIS A 118 -8.11 19.75 0.70
CA HIS A 118 -8.53 20.79 -0.22
C HIS A 118 -10.01 20.64 -0.61
N ASN A 119 -10.49 19.43 -0.88
CA ASN A 119 -11.89 19.18 -1.22
C ASN A 119 -12.87 19.56 -0.08
N LEU A 120 -12.48 19.36 1.20
CA LEU A 120 -13.30 19.79 2.33
C LEU A 120 -13.21 21.29 2.62
N PHE A 121 -12.04 21.90 2.40
CA PHE A 121 -11.75 23.29 2.73
C PHE A 121 -11.21 24.07 1.53
N PRO A 122 -11.99 24.21 0.44
CA PRO A 122 -11.50 24.79 -0.83
C PRO A 122 -11.14 26.27 -0.72
N ARG A 123 -11.57 26.95 0.35
CA ARG A 123 -11.33 28.38 0.60
C ARG A 123 -9.99 28.67 1.29
N VAL A 124 -9.29 27.64 1.78
CA VAL A 124 -8.00 27.81 2.45
C VAL A 124 -6.89 27.77 1.39
N LYS A 125 -6.21 28.91 1.21
CA LYS A 125 -5.02 29.01 0.35
C LYS A 125 -3.94 29.79 1.11
N LEU A 126 -2.70 29.28 1.11
CA LEU A 126 -1.57 30.02 1.68
C LEU A 126 -1.02 30.97 0.62
N HIS A 127 -1.48 32.23 0.70
CA HIS A 127 -0.94 33.28 -0.15
C HIS A 127 0.40 33.76 0.42
N ASN A 128 1.41 33.88 -0.44
CA ASN A 128 2.67 34.57 -0.13
C ASN A 128 3.56 33.94 0.96
N PHE A 129 3.68 32.61 1.02
CA PHE A 129 4.67 31.94 1.88
C PHE A 129 6.03 31.91 1.17
N LEU A 130 7.06 32.58 1.72
CA LEU A 130 8.42 32.65 1.14
C LEU A 130 8.49 33.25 -0.30
N GLY A 131 7.49 34.03 -0.71
CA GLY A 131 7.43 34.65 -2.04
C GLY A 131 6.95 33.71 -3.16
N ILE A 132 6.46 32.52 -2.81
CA ILE A 132 5.88 31.54 -3.74
C ILE A 132 4.38 31.44 -3.44
N ASN A 133 3.56 31.46 -4.51
CA ASN A 133 2.13 31.16 -4.40
C ASN A 133 1.94 29.66 -4.52
N PHE A 134 1.47 29.03 -3.44
CA PHE A 134 1.08 27.63 -3.43
C PHE A 134 -0.40 27.51 -3.75
N ASP A 135 -0.77 26.54 -4.58
CA ASP A 135 -2.19 26.24 -4.77
C ASP A 135 -2.76 25.52 -3.53
N GLY A 136 -4.08 25.33 -3.50
CA GLY A 136 -4.80 24.75 -2.37
C GLY A 136 -4.30 23.36 -1.99
N ASN A 137 -4.07 22.47 -2.96
CA ASN A 137 -3.58 21.10 -2.70
C ASN A 137 -2.17 21.12 -2.08
N GLU A 138 -1.26 21.90 -2.66
CA GLU A 138 0.14 22.01 -2.19
C GLU A 138 0.21 22.57 -0.77
N THR A 139 -0.65 23.54 -0.47
CA THR A 139 -0.82 24.11 0.86
C THR A 139 -1.14 23.03 1.88
N PHE A 140 -2.13 22.18 1.59
CA PHE A 140 -2.54 21.13 2.52
C PHE A 140 -1.47 20.04 2.67
N VAL A 141 -0.78 19.64 1.60
CA VAL A 141 0.36 18.71 1.66
C VAL A 141 1.42 19.20 2.66
N MET A 142 1.76 20.49 2.63
CA MET A 142 2.71 21.06 3.58
C MET A 142 2.19 21.05 5.03
N ILE A 143 0.93 21.43 5.24
CA ILE A 143 0.30 21.42 6.57
C ILE A 143 0.32 20.02 7.17
N ILE A 144 -0.07 19.00 6.39
CA ILE A 144 -0.07 17.60 6.82
C ILE A 144 1.33 17.15 7.20
N ALA A 145 2.33 17.47 6.37
CA ALA A 145 3.72 17.11 6.65
C ALA A 145 4.23 17.72 7.97
N ILE A 146 3.88 18.99 8.25
CA ILE A 146 4.21 19.64 9.52
C ILE A 146 3.51 18.95 10.70
N VAL A 147 2.23 18.58 10.55
CA VAL A 147 1.46 17.86 11.58
C VAL A 147 2.03 16.46 11.84
N LEU A 148 2.51 15.78 10.80
CA LEU A 148 3.08 14.43 10.89
C LEU A 148 4.52 14.43 11.42
N LEU A 149 5.29 15.49 11.24
CA LEU A 149 6.71 15.55 11.58
C LEU A 149 7.01 15.13 13.05
N PRO A 150 6.28 15.62 14.08
CA PRO A 150 6.52 15.21 15.46
C PRO A 150 6.30 13.72 15.69
N THR A 151 5.34 13.11 14.97
CA THR A 151 5.02 11.68 15.13
C THR A 151 6.17 10.79 14.67
N ILE A 152 6.97 11.27 13.72
CA ILE A 152 8.09 10.53 13.12
C ILE A 152 9.33 10.63 13.99
N TRP A 153 9.44 11.66 14.83
CA TRP A 153 10.52 11.78 15.82
C TRP A 153 10.33 10.87 17.04
N LEU A 154 9.15 10.28 17.20
CA LEU A 154 8.88 9.32 18.27
C LEU A 154 9.58 7.98 17.98
N ASP A 155 10.27 7.44 18.99
CA ASP A 155 10.85 6.09 18.90
C ASP A 155 9.82 5.02 19.27
N ASP A 156 8.94 5.33 20.23
CA ASP A 156 7.81 4.52 20.62
C ASP A 156 6.56 4.92 19.81
N LEU A 157 6.09 3.99 18.98
CA LEU A 157 4.92 4.16 18.13
C LEU A 157 3.73 3.33 18.64
N SER A 158 3.75 2.86 19.88
CA SER A 158 2.73 1.95 20.42
C SER A 158 1.33 2.56 20.30
N ILE A 159 1.16 3.84 20.64
CA ILE A 159 -0.12 4.55 20.51
C ILE A 159 -0.57 4.60 19.04
N LEU A 160 0.33 4.95 18.12
CA LEU A 160 0.03 4.99 16.69
C LEU A 160 -0.29 3.60 16.12
N ALA A 161 0.31 2.53 16.65
CA ALA A 161 -0.03 1.16 16.29
C ALA A 161 -1.46 0.80 16.69
N TYR A 162 -1.95 1.28 17.84
CA TYR A 162 -3.36 1.11 18.24
C TYR A 162 -4.31 1.86 17.29
N PHE A 163 -4.01 3.10 16.94
CA PHE A 163 -4.83 3.86 15.98
C PHE A 163 -4.77 3.28 14.56
N SER A 164 -3.59 2.85 14.09
CA SER A 164 -3.47 2.15 12.81
C SER A 164 -4.27 0.85 12.79
N ALA A 165 -4.49 0.22 13.94
CA ALA A 165 -5.29 -0.98 14.04
C ALA A 165 -6.76 -0.69 13.67
N THR A 166 -7.27 0.54 13.83
CA THR A 166 -8.62 0.91 13.41
C THR A 166 -8.73 1.17 11.90
N GLY A 167 -7.65 0.99 11.12
CA GLY A 167 -7.65 1.20 9.68
C GLY A 167 -8.67 0.34 8.92
N VAL A 168 -8.83 -0.93 9.30
CA VAL A 168 -9.88 -1.81 8.73
C VAL A 168 -11.28 -1.25 9.01
N ILE A 169 -11.52 -0.69 10.19
CA ILE A 169 -12.81 -0.07 10.55
C ILE A 169 -13.06 1.15 9.65
N ALA A 170 -12.03 1.96 9.39
CA ALA A 170 -12.14 3.08 8.45
C ALA A 170 -12.50 2.62 7.04
N CYS A 171 -11.88 1.56 6.51
CA CYS A 171 -12.24 0.99 5.21
C CYS A 171 -13.70 0.53 5.16
N VAL A 172 -14.18 -0.13 6.22
CA VAL A 172 -15.60 -0.55 6.34
C VAL A 172 -16.52 0.67 6.39
N ALA A 173 -16.17 1.70 7.17
CA ALA A 173 -16.97 2.91 7.31
C ALA A 173 -17.16 3.62 5.96
N ILE A 174 -16.08 3.76 5.19
CA ILE A 174 -16.12 4.39 3.85
C ILE A 174 -17.01 3.57 2.90
N LEU A 175 -16.90 2.24 2.91
CA LEU A 175 -17.76 1.40 2.07
C LEU A 175 -19.24 1.55 2.45
N VAL A 176 -19.56 1.56 3.75
CA VAL A 176 -20.93 1.81 4.24
C VAL A 176 -21.42 3.18 3.80
N THR A 177 -20.58 4.20 3.84
CA THR A 177 -20.93 5.54 3.36
C THR A 177 -21.17 5.58 1.86
N VAL A 178 -20.34 4.91 1.06
CA VAL A 178 -20.58 4.81 -0.39
C VAL A 178 -21.94 4.15 -0.68
N ILE A 179 -22.27 3.05 0.03
CA ILE A 179 -23.58 2.41 -0.07
C ILE A 179 -24.70 3.38 0.33
N TRP A 180 -24.53 4.09 1.46
CA TRP A 180 -25.53 5.04 1.96
C TRP A 180 -25.80 6.15 0.97
N VAL A 181 -24.73 6.78 0.44
CA VAL A 181 -24.80 7.88 -0.51
C VAL A 181 -25.45 7.42 -1.83
N GLY A 182 -25.14 6.20 -2.28
CA GLY A 182 -25.73 5.63 -3.48
C GLY A 182 -27.23 5.35 -3.35
N VAL A 183 -27.68 4.89 -2.18
CA VAL A 183 -29.08 4.51 -1.94
C VAL A 183 -29.96 5.69 -1.51
N PHE A 184 -29.48 6.53 -0.58
CA PHE A 184 -30.32 7.50 0.13
C PHE A 184 -30.06 8.95 -0.27
N ASP A 185 -28.85 9.29 -0.73
CA ASP A 185 -28.47 10.68 -1.01
C ASP A 185 -28.62 11.07 -2.50
N GLY A 186 -29.28 10.23 -3.29
CA GLY A 186 -29.70 10.57 -4.66
C GLY A 186 -28.62 10.51 -5.73
N VAL A 187 -27.40 10.04 -5.43
CA VAL A 187 -26.37 9.76 -6.47
C VAL A 187 -26.87 8.64 -7.39
N GLY A 188 -27.52 7.62 -6.80
CA GLY A 188 -28.07 6.48 -7.52
C GLY A 188 -27.00 5.54 -8.07
N PHE A 189 -27.46 4.44 -8.67
CA PHE A 189 -26.62 3.50 -9.39
C PHE A 189 -26.99 3.57 -10.87
N ARG A 190 -26.12 4.17 -11.66
CA ARG A 190 -26.27 4.24 -13.11
C ARG A 190 -25.58 3.01 -13.69
N ASN A 191 -26.27 2.22 -14.51
CA ASN A 191 -25.64 1.13 -15.27
C ASN A 191 -24.82 1.68 -16.45
N GLU A 192 -24.07 2.75 -16.20
CA GLU A 192 -23.22 3.43 -17.15
C GLU A 192 -21.78 2.96 -16.88
N GLY A 193 -21.10 2.48 -17.92
CA GLY A 193 -19.72 2.03 -17.81
C GLY A 193 -19.28 1.28 -19.05
N GLU A 194 -18.04 1.50 -19.47
CA GLU A 194 -17.43 0.79 -20.58
C GLU A 194 -17.16 -0.67 -20.20
N LEU A 195 -17.47 -1.59 -21.13
CA LEU A 195 -17.17 -3.02 -20.98
C LEU A 195 -15.66 -3.24 -20.83
N VAL A 196 -14.86 -2.60 -21.68
CA VAL A 196 -13.40 -2.64 -21.68
C VAL A 196 -12.85 -1.32 -22.19
N ASN A 197 -11.88 -0.78 -21.47
CA ASN A 197 -11.03 0.30 -21.95
C ASN A 197 -9.58 -0.19 -22.05
N TRP A 198 -9.20 -0.67 -23.23
CA TRP A 198 -7.87 -1.26 -23.47
C TRP A 198 -6.71 -0.33 -23.12
N LYS A 199 -6.89 1.00 -23.25
CA LYS A 199 -5.85 1.97 -22.93
C LYS A 199 -5.59 2.09 -21.43
N GLY A 200 -6.63 1.93 -20.60
CA GLY A 200 -6.51 2.02 -19.14
C GLY A 200 -6.41 0.68 -18.42
N VAL A 201 -6.52 -0.47 -19.12
CA VAL A 201 -6.28 -1.81 -18.55
C VAL A 201 -4.93 -1.92 -17.82
N PRO A 202 -3.79 -1.44 -18.37
CA PRO A 202 -2.51 -1.47 -17.64
C PRO A 202 -2.55 -0.69 -16.32
N THR A 203 -3.18 0.49 -16.31
CA THR A 203 -3.37 1.30 -15.10
C THR A 203 -4.25 0.58 -14.08
N ALA A 204 -5.35 -0.03 -14.53
CA ALA A 204 -6.24 -0.82 -13.68
C ALA A 204 -5.51 -1.99 -13.01
N VAL A 205 -4.77 -2.79 -13.79
CA VAL A 205 -3.96 -3.91 -13.30
C VAL A 205 -2.92 -3.44 -12.28
N SER A 206 -2.27 -2.32 -12.56
CA SER A 206 -1.24 -1.76 -11.68
C SER A 206 -1.82 -1.28 -10.36
N LEU A 207 -2.96 -0.57 -10.38
CA LEU A 207 -3.66 -0.16 -9.17
C LEU A 207 -4.21 -1.36 -8.37
N PHE A 208 -4.71 -2.41 -9.04
CA PHE A 208 -5.07 -3.64 -8.36
C PHE A 208 -3.84 -4.28 -7.70
N MET A 209 -2.69 -4.35 -8.39
CA MET A 209 -1.44 -4.86 -7.81
C MET A 209 -1.00 -4.06 -6.58
N PHE A 210 -1.12 -2.72 -6.62
CA PHE A 210 -0.84 -1.87 -5.46
C PHE A 210 -1.69 -2.27 -4.25
N CYS A 211 -2.99 -2.44 -4.44
CA CYS A 211 -3.91 -2.72 -3.34
C CYS A 211 -3.79 -4.12 -2.74
N TYR A 212 -3.25 -5.09 -3.50
CA TYR A 212 -3.00 -6.44 -3.02
C TYR A 212 -1.54 -6.69 -2.62
N SER A 213 -0.76 -5.61 -2.46
CA SER A 213 0.62 -5.66 -2.01
C SER A 213 0.72 -5.78 -0.49
N ALA A 214 0.69 -7.01 0.02
CA ALA A 214 0.87 -7.29 1.46
C ALA A 214 1.97 -8.34 1.76
N ASN A 215 2.47 -9.01 0.72
CA ASN A 215 3.42 -10.10 0.82
C ASN A 215 4.70 -9.76 1.60
N PRO A 216 5.30 -8.56 1.44
CA PRO A 216 6.49 -8.20 2.20
C PRO A 216 6.30 -8.13 3.72
N VAL A 217 5.05 -7.98 4.19
CA VAL A 217 4.71 -7.92 5.62
C VAL A 217 4.47 -9.33 6.20
N PHE A 218 4.23 -10.33 5.36
CA PHE A 218 3.91 -11.68 5.84
C PHE A 218 4.97 -12.32 6.73
N PRO A 219 6.30 -12.15 6.50
CA PRO A 219 7.29 -12.75 7.40
C PRO A 219 7.25 -12.23 8.82
N THR A 220 6.98 -10.94 9.02
CA THR A 220 6.90 -10.36 10.37
C THR A 220 5.63 -10.85 11.08
N LEU A 221 4.52 -10.98 10.35
CA LEU A 221 3.27 -11.56 10.88
C LEU A 221 3.43 -13.05 11.20
N TYR A 222 4.06 -13.82 10.32
CA TYR A 222 4.30 -15.25 10.49
C TYR A 222 5.18 -15.53 11.71
N THR A 223 6.28 -14.77 11.88
CA THR A 223 7.17 -14.94 13.04
C THR A 223 6.55 -14.49 14.37
N SER A 224 5.59 -13.56 14.32
CA SER A 224 4.85 -13.10 15.50
C SER A 224 3.73 -14.05 15.93
N MET A 225 3.32 -14.99 15.07
CA MET A 225 2.21 -15.91 15.30
C MET A 225 2.62 -17.07 16.21
N HIS A 226 1.78 -17.36 17.21
CA HIS A 226 2.01 -18.50 18.11
C HIS A 226 1.91 -19.85 17.38
N LYS A 227 0.81 -20.08 16.65
CA LYS A 227 0.57 -21.30 15.88
C LYS A 227 0.76 -21.06 14.38
N LYS A 228 2.01 -21.23 13.91
CA LYS A 228 2.42 -21.01 12.51
C LYS A 228 1.64 -21.86 11.48
N GLU A 229 1.16 -23.03 11.89
CA GLU A 229 0.29 -23.91 11.10
C GLU A 229 -1.01 -23.24 10.62
N HIS A 230 -1.51 -22.24 11.35
CA HIS A 230 -2.73 -21.53 10.99
C HIS A 230 -2.48 -20.32 10.08
N PHE A 231 -1.22 -19.99 9.74
CA PHE A 231 -0.91 -18.82 8.93
C PHE A 231 -1.55 -18.87 7.53
N SER A 232 -1.61 -20.04 6.91
CA SER A 232 -2.32 -20.20 5.62
C SER A 232 -3.81 -19.90 5.73
N LYS A 233 -4.46 -20.24 6.86
CA LYS A 233 -5.85 -19.86 7.12
C LYS A 233 -5.99 -18.34 7.28
N VAL A 234 -5.03 -17.70 7.96
CA VAL A 234 -5.01 -16.22 8.07
C VAL A 234 -4.92 -15.57 6.69
N LEU A 235 -4.02 -16.04 5.83
CA LEU A 235 -3.88 -15.51 4.47
C LEU A 235 -5.19 -15.67 3.68
N LEU A 236 -5.78 -16.87 3.67
CA LEU A 236 -7.01 -17.14 2.91
C LEU A 236 -8.19 -16.31 3.40
N ILE A 237 -8.40 -16.19 4.71
CA ILE A 237 -9.48 -15.38 5.28
C ILE A 237 -9.20 -13.89 5.03
N GLY A 238 -7.95 -13.45 5.20
CA GLY A 238 -7.55 -12.07 4.99
C GLY A 238 -7.75 -11.59 3.55
N PHE A 239 -7.25 -12.35 2.57
CA PHE A 239 -7.44 -12.05 1.15
C PHE A 239 -8.90 -12.16 0.70
N SER A 240 -9.66 -13.14 1.23
CA SER A 240 -11.10 -13.26 0.93
C SER A 240 -11.88 -12.05 1.41
N PHE A 241 -11.67 -11.64 2.67
CA PHE A 241 -12.33 -10.46 3.23
C PHE A 241 -11.92 -9.18 2.50
N ALA A 242 -10.63 -9.01 2.23
CA ALA A 242 -10.14 -7.85 1.46
C ALA A 242 -10.72 -7.80 0.05
N THR A 243 -10.93 -8.97 -0.58
CA THR A 243 -11.57 -9.07 -1.90
C THR A 243 -13.01 -8.64 -1.88
N ILE A 244 -13.79 -9.08 -0.90
CA ILE A 244 -15.17 -8.64 -0.76
C ILE A 244 -15.21 -7.11 -0.63
N MET A 245 -14.40 -6.53 0.25
CA MET A 245 -14.35 -5.07 0.45
C MET A 245 -13.92 -4.30 -0.79
N ASN A 246 -12.80 -4.69 -1.42
CA ASN A 246 -12.26 -4.00 -2.59
C ASN A 246 -13.15 -4.17 -3.83
N ALA A 247 -13.69 -5.36 -4.08
CA ALA A 247 -14.59 -5.60 -5.21
C ALA A 247 -15.93 -4.88 -5.03
N SER A 248 -16.51 -4.89 -3.82
CA SER A 248 -17.71 -4.10 -3.52
C SER A 248 -17.46 -2.61 -3.71
N MET A 249 -16.34 -2.09 -3.21
CA MET A 249 -15.96 -0.70 -3.42
C MET A 249 -15.84 -0.37 -4.91
N ALA A 250 -15.08 -1.17 -5.67
CA ALA A 250 -14.87 -0.99 -7.09
C ALA A 250 -16.18 -0.94 -7.87
N ILE A 251 -17.03 -1.97 -7.69
CA ILE A 251 -18.30 -2.12 -8.41
C ILE A 251 -19.26 -0.99 -8.06
N LEU A 252 -19.47 -0.71 -6.78
CA LEU A 252 -20.42 0.32 -6.34
C LEU A 252 -19.96 1.72 -6.76
N GLY A 253 -18.68 2.03 -6.57
CA GLY A 253 -18.13 3.31 -6.98
C GLY A 253 -18.23 3.53 -8.50
N TYR A 254 -17.98 2.48 -9.30
CA TYR A 254 -18.12 2.59 -10.75
C TYR A 254 -19.58 2.73 -11.20
N LEU A 255 -20.53 2.02 -10.58
CA LEU A 255 -21.96 2.21 -10.83
C LEU A 255 -22.45 3.61 -10.44
N MET A 256 -21.87 4.24 -9.42
CA MET A 256 -22.30 5.56 -8.97
C MET A 256 -21.75 6.69 -9.84
N PHE A 257 -20.49 6.59 -10.25
CA PHE A 257 -19.75 7.73 -10.83
C PHE A 257 -19.26 7.49 -12.26
N GLY A 258 -19.32 6.26 -12.78
CA GLY A 258 -18.94 5.94 -14.16
C GLY A 258 -17.53 6.40 -14.53
N SER A 259 -17.39 7.02 -15.70
CA SER A 259 -16.12 7.58 -16.20
C SER A 259 -15.69 8.88 -15.50
N ASN A 260 -16.53 9.48 -14.64
CA ASN A 260 -16.21 10.71 -13.91
C ASN A 260 -15.45 10.44 -12.59
N LEU A 261 -15.07 9.19 -12.33
CA LEU A 261 -14.30 8.82 -11.14
C LEU A 261 -12.95 9.52 -11.12
N GLN A 262 -12.70 10.23 -10.02
CA GLN A 262 -11.38 10.73 -9.68
C GLN A 262 -10.51 9.59 -9.15
N SER A 263 -9.21 9.81 -9.06
CA SER A 263 -8.25 8.80 -8.58
C SER A 263 -8.53 8.26 -7.17
N GLN A 264 -9.37 8.98 -6.41
CA GLN A 264 -9.81 8.66 -5.06
C GLN A 264 -11.32 8.87 -4.97
N ILE A 265 -12.08 7.84 -4.60
CA ILE A 265 -13.55 7.93 -4.51
C ILE A 265 -14.04 9.01 -3.53
N THR A 266 -13.25 9.33 -2.51
CA THR A 266 -13.55 10.39 -1.54
C THR A 266 -13.69 11.77 -2.17
N LEU A 267 -13.04 12.02 -3.31
CA LEU A 267 -13.15 13.26 -4.06
C LEU A 267 -14.47 13.35 -4.83
N ASN A 268 -15.11 12.22 -5.14
CA ASN A 268 -16.40 12.17 -5.81
C ASN A 268 -17.60 12.23 -4.84
N LEU A 269 -17.37 12.00 -3.54
CA LEU A 269 -18.46 12.00 -2.55
C LEU A 269 -19.02 13.41 -2.31
N PRO A 270 -20.35 13.56 -2.19
CA PRO A 270 -20.97 14.84 -1.92
C PRO A 270 -20.58 15.32 -0.51
N THR A 271 -19.81 16.41 -0.44
CA THR A 271 -19.30 16.96 0.82
C THR A 271 -20.35 17.72 1.62
N GLN A 272 -21.58 17.89 1.11
CA GLN A 272 -22.67 18.54 1.84
C GLN A 272 -23.28 17.63 2.92
N ASN A 273 -23.19 16.31 2.75
CA ASN A 273 -23.80 15.34 3.66
C ASN A 273 -22.90 15.02 4.85
N LEU A 274 -23.50 14.97 6.04
CA LEU A 274 -22.79 14.75 7.29
C LEU A 274 -22.14 13.36 7.37
N ALA A 275 -22.81 12.33 6.80
CA ALA A 275 -22.26 10.97 6.69
C ALA A 275 -21.00 10.93 5.81
N SER A 276 -21.01 11.61 4.64
CA SER A 276 -19.84 11.76 3.77
C SER A 276 -18.70 12.46 4.49
N LYS A 277 -18.98 13.57 5.18
CA LYS A 277 -17.95 14.29 5.96
C LYS A 277 -17.31 13.39 7.01
N ILE A 278 -18.12 12.69 7.82
CA ILE A 278 -17.61 11.78 8.86
C ILE A 278 -16.75 10.68 8.24
N ALA A 279 -17.20 10.07 7.15
CA ALA A 279 -16.45 9.00 6.48
C ALA A 279 -15.13 9.51 5.91
N ILE A 280 -15.12 10.70 5.33
CA ILE A 280 -13.91 11.37 4.85
C ILE A 280 -12.97 11.63 6.04
N TYR A 281 -13.44 12.17 7.16
CA TYR A 281 -12.61 12.35 8.36
C TYR A 281 -12.04 11.03 8.91
N VAL A 282 -12.85 9.98 8.96
CA VAL A 282 -12.41 8.64 9.42
C VAL A 282 -11.41 8.03 8.43
N ALA A 283 -11.62 8.24 7.13
CA ALA A 283 -10.69 7.82 6.08
C ALA A 283 -9.31 8.46 6.27
N TRP A 284 -9.26 9.74 6.66
CA TRP A 284 -8.02 10.49 6.83
C TRP A 284 -7.23 10.14 8.08
N MET A 285 -7.92 9.78 9.17
CA MET A 285 -7.22 9.38 10.40
C MET A 285 -6.39 8.09 10.21
N SER A 286 -6.78 7.24 9.25
CA SER A 286 -6.11 5.97 8.97
C SER A 286 -4.71 6.14 8.37
N PRO A 287 -4.51 6.88 7.26
CA PRO A 287 -3.18 7.19 6.71
C PRO A 287 -2.28 7.93 7.69
N LEU A 288 -2.80 8.91 8.43
CA LEU A 288 -2.02 9.68 9.41
C LEU A 288 -1.37 8.76 10.45
N SER A 289 -2.14 7.79 10.96
CA SER A 289 -1.65 6.82 11.94
C SER A 289 -0.65 5.81 11.34
N LYS A 290 -0.85 5.45 10.08
CA LYS A 290 0.03 4.52 9.34
C LYS A 290 1.32 5.19 8.88
N PHE A 291 1.34 6.51 8.69
CA PHE A 291 2.48 7.24 8.14
C PHE A 291 3.76 7.00 8.95
N ALA A 292 3.74 7.25 10.27
CA ALA A 292 4.94 7.05 11.10
C ALA A 292 5.35 5.57 11.18
N LEU A 293 4.39 4.65 11.18
CA LEU A 293 4.65 3.21 11.22
C LEU A 293 5.35 2.70 9.95
N ILE A 294 4.91 3.18 8.79
CA ILE A 294 5.49 2.86 7.48
C ILE A 294 6.83 3.59 7.29
N MET A 295 6.96 4.81 7.81
CA MET A 295 8.21 5.58 7.76
C MET A 295 9.31 4.94 8.63
N LYS A 296 8.97 4.31 9.76
CA LYS A 296 9.94 3.70 10.68
C LYS A 296 10.95 2.76 10.01
N PRO A 297 10.57 1.73 9.24
CA PRO A 297 11.54 0.87 8.55
C PRO A 297 12.36 1.61 7.49
N VAL A 298 11.80 2.63 6.82
CA VAL A 298 12.53 3.46 5.85
C VAL A 298 13.60 4.30 6.55
N ALA A 299 13.22 4.97 7.65
CA ALA A 299 14.11 5.76 8.48
C ALA A 299 15.23 4.90 9.09
N GLN A 300 14.90 3.76 9.71
CA GLN A 300 15.88 2.87 10.32
C GLN A 300 16.88 2.30 9.32
N THR A 301 16.43 2.02 8.10
CA THR A 301 17.33 1.57 7.02
C THR A 301 18.26 2.69 6.60
N THR A 302 17.74 3.90 6.40
CA THR A 302 18.55 5.07 6.04
C THR A 302 19.56 5.41 7.15
N GLU A 303 19.14 5.35 8.42
CA GLU A 303 20.00 5.50 9.60
C GLU A 303 21.14 4.46 9.63
N SER A 304 20.88 3.23 9.15
CA SER A 304 21.88 2.15 9.14
C SER A 304 23.01 2.33 8.14
N TRP A 305 22.87 3.25 7.17
CA TRP A 305 23.94 3.59 6.24
C TRP A 305 25.03 4.45 6.88
N PHE A 306 24.73 5.06 8.04
CA PHE A 306 25.66 5.89 8.78
C PHE A 306 26.38 5.10 9.88
N PRO A 307 27.61 5.51 10.25
CA PRO A 307 28.34 4.87 11.34
C PRO A 307 27.56 4.89 12.68
N PRO A 308 27.79 3.91 13.58
CA PRO A 308 27.09 3.80 14.86
C PRO A 308 27.07 5.09 15.69
N LYS A 309 28.17 5.86 15.67
CA LYS A 309 28.31 7.16 16.34
C LYS A 309 27.18 8.15 15.99
N TYR A 310 26.76 8.19 14.72
CA TYR A 310 25.68 9.06 14.27
C TYR A 310 24.33 8.39 14.46
N ARG A 311 24.25 7.08 14.21
CA ARG A 311 23.04 6.28 14.35
C ARG A 311 22.46 6.32 15.76
N ASP A 312 23.27 6.40 16.81
CA ASP A 312 22.78 6.41 18.18
C ASP A 312 22.44 7.83 18.70
N ASN A 313 22.80 8.87 17.94
CA ASN A 313 22.50 10.26 18.30
C ASN A 313 21.06 10.63 17.93
N ARG A 314 20.24 10.97 18.93
CA ARG A 314 18.83 11.35 18.76
C ARG A 314 18.66 12.57 17.84
N ALA A 315 19.52 13.59 17.96
CA ALA A 315 19.44 14.79 17.11
C ALA A 315 19.70 14.45 15.64
N PHE A 316 20.68 13.58 15.37
CA PHE A 316 20.96 13.11 14.01
C PHE A 316 19.76 12.36 13.42
N LYS A 317 19.14 11.44 14.18
CA LYS A 317 17.91 10.75 13.73
C LYS A 317 16.79 11.72 13.41
N MET A 318 16.56 12.72 14.27
CA MET A 318 15.51 13.72 14.04
C MET A 318 15.77 14.50 12.75
N VAL A 319 17.00 14.99 12.54
CA VAL A 319 17.38 15.69 11.31
C VAL A 319 17.22 14.80 10.08
N LEU A 320 17.72 13.56 10.12
CA LEU A 320 17.63 12.63 9.00
C LEU A 320 16.17 12.30 8.64
N ARG A 321 15.33 12.05 9.65
CA ARG A 321 13.90 11.81 9.46
C ARG A 321 13.18 13.04 8.91
N THR A 322 13.54 14.25 9.36
CA THR A 322 13.00 15.49 8.81
C THR A 322 13.40 15.67 7.34
N ILE A 323 14.64 15.35 6.97
CA ILE A 323 15.08 15.38 5.57
C ILE A 323 14.27 14.39 4.73
N LEU A 324 14.02 13.17 5.22
CA LEU A 324 13.20 12.18 4.51
C LEU A 324 11.77 12.67 4.26
N VAL A 325 11.14 13.33 5.23
CA VAL A 325 9.81 13.92 5.05
C VAL A 325 9.86 15.09 4.08
N ALA A 326 10.87 15.95 4.19
CA ALA A 326 11.04 17.09 3.28
C ALA A 326 11.17 16.64 1.82
N THR A 327 11.95 15.58 1.55
CA THR A 327 12.08 15.02 0.20
C THR A 327 10.77 14.40 -0.30
N GLN A 328 9.96 13.82 0.58
CA GLN A 328 8.63 13.32 0.20
C GLN A 328 7.67 14.46 -0.15
N VAL A 329 7.68 15.55 0.62
CA VAL A 329 6.87 16.75 0.34
C VAL A 329 7.24 17.35 -1.01
N ILE A 330 8.54 17.49 -1.30
CA ILE A 330 9.01 18.01 -2.60
C ILE A 330 8.46 17.16 -3.75
N ILE A 331 8.53 15.83 -3.64
CA ILE A 331 8.02 14.94 -4.68
C ILE A 331 6.48 15.02 -4.77
N ALA A 332 5.77 15.06 -3.64
CA ALA A 332 4.32 15.16 -3.59
C ALA A 332 3.80 16.44 -4.26
N ILE A 333 4.48 17.57 -4.06
CA ILE A 333 4.17 18.85 -4.71
C ILE A 333 4.53 18.82 -6.21
N THR A 334 5.66 18.18 -6.57
CA THR A 334 6.13 18.14 -7.97
C THR A 334 5.33 17.18 -8.85
N ILE A 335 4.74 16.13 -8.25
CA ILE A 335 3.96 15.09 -8.92
C ILE A 335 2.71 14.79 -8.08
N PRO A 336 1.73 15.72 -8.04
CA PRO A 336 0.54 15.59 -7.19
C PRO A 336 -0.55 14.67 -7.79
N PHE A 337 -0.14 13.64 -8.54
CA PHE A 337 -1.05 12.75 -9.26
C PHE A 337 -1.16 11.40 -8.55
N PHE A 338 -2.08 11.30 -7.59
CA PHE A 338 -2.23 10.09 -6.77
C PHE A 338 -2.41 8.81 -7.62
N GLY A 339 -3.32 8.83 -8.59
CA GLY A 339 -3.60 7.67 -9.45
C GLY A 339 -2.38 7.20 -10.23
N SER A 340 -1.68 8.12 -10.90
CA SER A 340 -0.50 7.84 -11.72
C SER A 340 0.69 7.36 -10.86
N LEU A 341 0.90 7.97 -9.68
CA LEU A 341 1.93 7.54 -8.73
C LEU A 341 1.64 6.15 -8.17
N MET A 342 0.42 5.88 -7.71
CA MET A 342 0.06 4.57 -7.14
C MET A 342 0.02 3.47 -8.20
N SER A 343 -0.32 3.81 -9.45
CA SER A 343 -0.16 2.90 -10.58
C SER A 343 1.33 2.54 -10.80
N LEU A 344 2.24 3.52 -10.74
CA LEU A 344 3.68 3.25 -10.84
C LEU A 344 4.18 2.35 -9.71
N VAL A 345 3.79 2.64 -8.45
CA VAL A 345 4.12 1.82 -7.28
C VAL A 345 3.59 0.39 -7.46
N GLY A 346 2.33 0.27 -7.89
CA GLY A 346 1.66 -0.99 -8.17
C GLY A 346 2.37 -1.86 -9.20
N ALA A 347 2.71 -1.26 -10.34
CA ALA A 347 3.37 -1.94 -11.44
C ALA A 347 4.80 -2.35 -11.12
N LEU A 348 5.63 -1.41 -10.66
CA LEU A 348 7.07 -1.63 -10.54
C LEU A 348 7.42 -2.35 -9.25
N LEU A 349 6.91 -1.84 -8.13
CA LEU A 349 7.38 -2.20 -6.80
C LEU A 349 6.52 -3.29 -6.19
N SER A 350 5.21 -3.07 -6.15
CA SER A 350 4.26 -4.03 -5.58
C SER A 350 4.21 -5.33 -6.37
N ALA A 351 4.20 -5.31 -7.72
CA ALA A 351 4.24 -6.56 -8.49
C ALA A 351 5.55 -7.34 -8.30
N THR A 352 6.67 -6.64 -8.30
CA THR A 352 7.98 -7.27 -8.08
C THR A 352 8.06 -7.84 -6.67
N ALA A 353 7.71 -7.03 -5.66
CA ALA A 353 7.77 -7.41 -4.26
C ALA A 353 6.76 -8.49 -3.91
N SER A 354 5.55 -8.48 -4.45
CA SER A 354 4.49 -9.39 -4.00
C SER A 354 4.33 -10.65 -4.82
N ILE A 355 4.78 -10.67 -6.09
CA ILE A 355 4.68 -11.87 -6.95
C ILE A 355 6.06 -12.35 -7.39
N THR A 356 6.87 -11.49 -8.02
CA THR A 356 8.14 -11.91 -8.62
C THR A 356 9.11 -12.45 -7.57
N VAL A 357 9.33 -11.72 -6.48
CA VAL A 357 10.29 -12.08 -5.42
C VAL A 357 9.93 -13.41 -4.74
N PRO A 358 8.72 -13.65 -4.22
CA PRO A 358 8.38 -14.92 -3.59
C PRO A 358 8.51 -16.11 -4.55
N CYS A 359 8.06 -15.94 -5.79
CA CYS A 359 8.12 -16.99 -6.81
C CYS A 359 9.56 -17.38 -7.14
N LEU A 360 10.42 -16.40 -7.44
CA LEU A 360 11.83 -16.65 -7.77
C LEU A 360 12.63 -17.20 -6.58
N CYS A 361 12.36 -16.71 -5.37
CA CYS A 361 13.00 -17.23 -4.16
C CYS A 361 12.58 -18.68 -3.90
N TYR A 362 11.28 -18.98 -3.98
CA TYR A 362 10.79 -20.34 -3.75
C TYR A 362 11.33 -21.33 -4.79
N LEU A 363 11.34 -20.98 -6.08
CA LEU A 363 11.94 -21.83 -7.13
C LEU A 363 13.41 -22.14 -6.85
N LYS A 364 14.16 -21.17 -6.32
CA LYS A 364 15.58 -21.34 -6.01
C LYS A 364 15.79 -22.19 -4.75
N ILE A 365 15.02 -21.94 -3.69
CA ILE A 365 15.17 -22.61 -2.40
C ILE A 365 14.65 -24.05 -2.45
N SER A 366 13.44 -24.26 -2.98
CA SER A 366 12.78 -25.57 -2.99
C SER A 366 13.43 -26.59 -3.93
N LYS A 367 14.24 -26.10 -4.90
CA LYS A 367 14.81 -26.89 -6.00
C LYS A 367 13.75 -27.71 -6.75
N ILE A 368 12.51 -27.24 -6.79
CA ILE A 368 11.42 -27.92 -7.50
C ILE A 368 11.77 -28.06 -8.98
N ASN A 369 11.41 -29.20 -9.58
CA ASN A 369 11.58 -29.39 -11.01
C ASN A 369 10.74 -28.37 -11.77
N ARG A 370 11.36 -27.50 -12.56
CA ARG A 370 10.67 -26.46 -13.33
C ARG A 370 9.67 -27.02 -14.34
N LYS A 371 9.82 -28.28 -14.75
CA LYS A 371 8.88 -28.97 -15.64
C LYS A 371 7.68 -29.59 -14.90
N SER A 372 7.65 -29.56 -13.56
CA SER A 372 6.46 -29.99 -12.82
C SER A 372 5.31 -29.00 -13.03
N SER A 373 4.07 -29.46 -12.85
CA SER A 373 2.88 -28.60 -12.95
C SER A 373 2.98 -27.35 -12.06
N GLU A 374 3.46 -27.52 -10.82
CA GLU A 374 3.69 -26.40 -9.89
C GLU A 374 4.83 -25.48 -10.36
N GLY A 375 5.93 -26.04 -10.87
CA GLY A 375 7.04 -25.26 -11.42
C GLY A 375 6.63 -24.40 -12.62
N VAL A 376 5.83 -24.97 -13.53
CA VAL A 376 5.26 -24.25 -14.69
C VAL A 376 4.33 -23.14 -14.23
N PHE A 377 3.43 -23.43 -13.27
CA PHE A 377 2.53 -22.42 -12.72
C PHE A 377 3.27 -21.23 -12.11
N ILE A 378 4.32 -21.48 -11.31
CA ILE A 378 5.15 -20.41 -10.74
C ILE A 378 5.84 -19.59 -11.84
N MET A 379 6.35 -20.25 -12.88
CA MET A 379 6.97 -19.55 -14.03
C MET A 379 5.96 -18.66 -14.77
N VAL A 380 4.71 -19.11 -14.94
CA VAL A 380 3.64 -18.29 -15.54
C VAL A 380 3.37 -17.06 -14.68
N LEU A 381 3.31 -17.19 -13.35
CA LEU A 381 3.13 -16.05 -12.44
C LEU A 381 4.28 -15.04 -12.54
N VAL A 382 5.52 -15.51 -12.65
CA VAL A 382 6.69 -14.64 -12.87
C VAL A 382 6.56 -13.90 -14.20
N LEU A 383 6.21 -14.59 -15.30
CA LEU A 383 6.04 -13.96 -16.60
C LEU A 383 4.93 -12.91 -16.59
N LEU A 384 3.76 -13.23 -16.02
CA LEU A 384 2.67 -12.28 -15.87
C LEU A 384 3.09 -11.06 -15.05
N SER A 385 3.79 -11.27 -13.93
CA SER A 385 4.31 -10.17 -13.12
C SER A 385 5.31 -9.30 -13.88
N LEU A 386 6.19 -9.88 -14.69
CA LEU A 386 7.14 -9.13 -15.51
C LEU A 386 6.44 -8.31 -16.60
N VAL A 387 5.38 -8.85 -17.21
CA VAL A 387 4.55 -8.11 -18.16
C VAL A 387 3.91 -6.89 -17.48
N VAL A 388 3.37 -7.06 -16.27
CA VAL A 388 2.83 -5.94 -15.48
C VAL A 388 3.91 -4.91 -15.15
N VAL A 389 5.10 -5.35 -14.74
CA VAL A 389 6.23 -4.45 -14.44
C VAL A 389 6.59 -3.63 -15.67
N VAL A 390 6.76 -4.26 -16.85
CA VAL A 390 7.20 -3.54 -18.06
C VAL A 390 6.11 -2.62 -18.60
N ILE A 391 4.92 -3.17 -18.84
CA ILE A 391 3.83 -2.41 -19.48
C ILE A 391 3.28 -1.37 -18.49
N GLY A 392 3.00 -1.76 -17.24
CA GLY A 392 2.44 -0.87 -16.23
C GLY A 392 3.38 0.27 -15.83
N THR A 393 4.68 0.03 -15.76
CA THR A 393 5.67 1.11 -15.50
C THR A 393 5.70 2.08 -16.66
N TYR A 394 5.75 1.59 -17.90
CA TYR A 394 5.73 2.44 -19.09
C TYR A 394 4.47 3.31 -19.14
N THR A 395 3.29 2.72 -18.93
CA THR A 395 2.02 3.47 -18.96
C THR A 395 1.94 4.48 -17.83
N SER A 396 2.36 4.11 -16.61
CA SER A 396 2.32 5.02 -15.46
C SER A 396 3.27 6.20 -15.61
N LEU A 397 4.50 5.96 -16.11
CA LEU A 397 5.45 7.04 -16.41
C LEU A 397 4.91 7.97 -17.49
N ARG A 398 4.30 7.42 -18.55
CA ARG A 398 3.66 8.22 -19.58
C ARG A 398 2.53 9.08 -19.02
N SER A 399 1.65 8.52 -18.19
CA SER A 399 0.57 9.27 -17.54
C SER A 399 1.12 10.41 -16.66
N ILE A 400 2.15 10.16 -15.84
CA ILE A 400 2.80 11.22 -15.05
C ILE A 400 3.30 12.38 -15.93
N VAL A 401 3.92 12.07 -17.07
CA VAL A 401 4.42 13.10 -17.99
C VAL A 401 3.27 13.86 -18.65
N GLU A 402 2.23 13.17 -19.11
CA GLU A 402 1.05 13.79 -19.73
C GLU A 402 0.30 14.69 -18.73
N ASP A 403 0.06 14.20 -17.52
CA ASP A 403 -0.58 14.94 -16.43
C ASP A 403 0.21 16.20 -16.08
N LYS A 404 1.54 16.09 -15.98
CA LYS A 404 2.41 17.23 -15.70
C LYS A 404 2.41 18.27 -16.82
N VAL A 405 2.44 17.83 -18.08
CA VAL A 405 2.37 18.74 -19.23
C VAL A 405 1.03 19.46 -19.28
N HIS A 406 -0.07 18.79 -18.92
CA HIS A 406 -1.39 19.41 -18.85
C HIS A 406 -1.46 20.45 -17.72
N SER A 407 -0.97 20.10 -16.53
CA SER A 407 -0.93 20.99 -15.36
C SER A 407 -0.11 22.26 -15.56
N ILE A 408 0.92 22.25 -16.41
CA ILE A 408 1.71 23.45 -16.73
C ILE A 408 0.98 24.39 -17.71
N LYS A 409 0.03 23.85 -18.50
CA LYS A 409 -0.68 24.60 -19.54
C LYS A 409 -1.96 25.28 -19.05
N THR A 410 -2.61 24.72 -18.04
CA THR A 410 -3.74 25.30 -17.30
C THR A 410 -3.23 26.20 -16.18
#